data_AF-A0A7Y9IQZ8-F1
#
_entry.id   AF-A0A7Y9IQZ8-F1
#
_cell.length_a   1.000
_cell.length_b   1.000
_cell.length_c   1.000
_cell.angle_alpha   90.00
_cell.angle_beta   90.00
_cell.angle_gamma   90.00
#
_symmetry.space_group_name_H-M   'P 1'
#
loop_
_entity.id
_entity.type
_entity.pdbx_description
1 polymer ?
#
loop_
_entity_poly.entity_id
_entity_poly.type
_entity_poly.pdbx_seq_one_letter_code
_entity_poly.pdbx_strand_id
1 'polypeptide(L)'
;MARGLQATTNVMVLAAVLSLAPLLASAAATDTVAQAAGAGPGSTSAQAPAAAPGAGATSAVANPAVAVQQIFETGMRALDAGRYDVAIQEGQRFNAEIARLMGEGNVNQAYGYTLMATGHSYRGDSADAVKYGVIAYGGFLKALGPTDINTLAAGVLLAGDLAKTGAAGRGAILLDELKKNGVESSPAAADYFVSRAVVSRFQGRAAEAEGAAREAIKRTSPSSAPSGESDAIASRTFVLAQVLAMQPTKRADAERTLAEARGLARRTYGPDHPRTREMERFQLPAAAAR
;
A
#
# COMPACT_ATOMS: atom_id res chain seq x y z
N MET A 1 3.56 13.85 22.84
CA MET A 1 2.56 12.76 22.99
C MET A 1 2.46 12.02 21.66
N ALA A 2 3.22 10.94 21.53
CA ALA A 2 3.35 10.16 20.31
C ALA A 2 2.09 9.31 20.09
N ARG A 3 1.36 9.56 18.99
CA ARG A 3 0.20 8.76 18.59
C ARG A 3 0.68 7.52 17.85
N GLY A 4 0.14 6.37 18.25
CA GLY A 4 0.59 5.03 17.87
C GLY A 4 0.46 4.72 16.38
N LEU A 5 1.53 4.17 15.82
CA LEU A 5 1.54 3.50 14.51
C LEU A 5 0.69 2.22 14.60
N GLN A 6 -0.35 2.08 13.77
CA GLN A 6 -1.33 1.00 13.89
C GLN A 6 -1.29 -0.04 12.76
N ALA A 7 -0.62 -1.14 13.06
CA ALA A 7 -0.95 -2.56 12.83
C ALA A 7 -1.46 -3.12 11.47
N THR A 8 -2.11 -2.37 10.56
CA THR A 8 -2.46 -2.94 9.23
C THR A 8 -1.30 -2.82 8.25
N THR A 9 -0.52 -1.76 8.39
CA THR A 9 0.77 -1.53 7.74
C THR A 9 1.82 -2.59 8.12
N ASN A 10 1.69 -3.24 9.29
CA ASN A 10 2.71 -4.15 9.82
C ASN A 10 2.85 -5.47 9.06
N VAL A 11 1.80 -6.02 8.42
CA VAL A 11 1.93 -7.31 7.73
C VAL A 11 2.65 -7.15 6.39
N MET A 12 2.41 -6.06 5.64
CA MET A 12 3.19 -5.77 4.42
C MET A 12 4.61 -5.28 4.75
N VAL A 13 4.79 -4.42 5.76
CA VAL A 13 6.12 -3.88 6.10
C VAL A 13 7.06 -4.96 6.64
N LEU A 14 6.60 -5.87 7.51
CA LEU A 14 7.48 -6.91 8.07
C LEU A 14 7.82 -7.98 7.03
N ALA A 15 6.86 -8.39 6.19
CA ALA A 15 7.07 -9.41 5.16
C ALA A 15 7.92 -8.91 3.99
N ALA A 16 7.71 -7.66 3.54
CA ALA A 16 8.50 -7.04 2.47
C ALA A 16 9.99 -6.87 2.84
N VAL A 17 10.27 -6.61 4.11
CA VAL A 17 11.63 -6.34 4.60
C VAL A 17 12.39 -7.64 4.90
N LEU A 18 11.71 -8.67 5.42
CA LEU A 18 12.31 -9.98 5.68
C LEU A 18 12.75 -10.70 4.39
N SER A 19 12.08 -10.48 3.26
CA SER A 19 12.47 -11.03 1.96
C SER A 19 13.66 -10.29 1.32
N LEU A 20 13.89 -9.01 1.66
CA LEU A 20 14.97 -8.18 1.10
C LEU A 20 16.31 -8.31 1.86
N ALA A 21 16.28 -8.57 3.16
CA ALA A 21 17.47 -8.54 4.02
C ALA A 21 18.60 -9.52 3.59
N PRO A 22 18.33 -10.78 3.21
CA PRO A 22 19.38 -11.70 2.76
C PRO A 22 20.00 -11.30 1.42
N LEU A 23 19.20 -10.72 0.51
CA LEU A 23 19.60 -10.34 -0.84
C LEU A 23 20.45 -9.06 -0.86
N LEU A 24 20.14 -8.10 0.01
CA LEU A 24 20.91 -6.85 0.13
C LEU A 24 22.22 -7.04 0.90
N ALA A 25 22.26 -8.01 1.84
CA ALA A 25 23.48 -8.37 2.55
C ALA A 25 24.54 -9.01 1.62
N SER A 26 24.12 -9.81 0.62
CA SER A 26 25.05 -10.40 -0.35
C SER A 26 25.58 -9.39 -1.38
N ALA A 27 24.74 -8.45 -1.83
CA ALA A 27 25.14 -7.37 -2.74
C ALA A 27 26.16 -6.40 -2.10
N ALA A 28 25.97 -6.06 -0.82
CA ALA A 28 26.92 -5.23 -0.07
C ALA A 28 28.29 -5.92 0.14
N ALA A 29 28.29 -7.26 0.29
CA ALA A 29 29.52 -8.04 0.40
C ALA A 29 30.29 -8.12 -0.93
N THR A 30 29.60 -8.14 -2.09
CA THR A 30 30.26 -8.13 -3.40
C THR A 30 30.90 -6.78 -3.73
N ASP A 31 30.32 -5.66 -3.32
CA ASP A 31 30.92 -4.33 -3.48
C ASP A 31 32.17 -4.13 -2.62
N THR A 32 32.23 -4.75 -1.43
CA THR A 32 33.43 -4.68 -0.58
C THR A 32 34.58 -5.51 -1.14
N VAL A 33 34.29 -6.65 -1.78
CA VAL A 33 35.31 -7.48 -2.44
C VAL A 33 35.78 -6.82 -3.76
N ALA A 34 34.88 -6.15 -4.49
CA ALA A 34 35.25 -5.39 -5.70
C ALA A 34 36.12 -4.16 -5.38
N GLN A 35 35.88 -3.47 -4.26
CA GLN A 35 36.75 -2.37 -3.80
C GLN A 35 38.11 -2.86 -3.25
N ALA A 36 38.18 -4.07 -2.69
CA ALA A 36 39.44 -4.64 -2.20
C ALA A 36 40.37 -5.15 -3.31
N ALA A 37 39.86 -5.42 -4.52
CA ALA A 37 40.64 -5.94 -5.64
C ALA A 37 41.34 -4.86 -6.50
N GLY A 38 41.19 -3.57 -6.16
CA GLY A 38 41.77 -2.44 -6.91
C GLY A 38 43.12 -1.91 -6.42
N ALA A 39 43.68 -2.43 -5.31
CA ALA A 39 44.94 -1.93 -4.76
C ALA A 39 46.12 -2.83 -5.18
N GLY A 40 46.82 -2.42 -6.24
CA GLY A 40 48.11 -3.02 -6.63
C GLY A 40 49.22 -2.75 -5.60
N PRO A 41 50.25 -3.62 -5.50
CA PRO A 41 51.26 -3.51 -4.46
C PRO A 41 52.36 -2.53 -4.87
N GLY A 42 52.51 -1.46 -4.09
CA GLY A 42 53.59 -0.47 -4.22
C GLY A 42 54.09 0.01 -2.85
N SER A 43 55.08 -0.72 -2.32
CA SER A 43 56.20 -0.29 -1.48
C SER A 43 56.10 0.85 -0.43
N THR A 44 56.67 0.52 0.75
CA THR A 44 57.54 1.32 1.66
C THR A 44 56.97 1.98 2.94
N SER A 45 57.38 1.37 4.07
CA SER A 45 57.87 1.90 5.36
C SER A 45 57.40 3.25 5.93
N ALA A 46 56.77 3.14 7.11
CA ALA A 46 57.05 3.83 8.38
C ALA A 46 57.29 5.36 8.41
N GLN A 47 56.34 6.09 9.00
CA GLN A 47 56.52 6.94 10.20
C GLN A 47 55.22 7.68 10.54
N ALA A 48 54.81 7.63 11.81
CA ALA A 48 53.87 8.60 12.41
C ALA A 48 54.65 9.88 12.75
N PRO A 49 54.01 11.07 12.78
CA PRO A 49 53.41 11.50 14.04
C PRO A 49 52.17 12.45 13.98
N ALA A 50 51.52 12.55 15.15
CA ALA A 50 50.86 13.71 15.76
C ALA A 50 49.59 14.35 15.13
N ALA A 51 48.47 14.08 15.82
CA ALA A 51 47.35 14.94 16.21
C ALA A 51 47.03 16.25 15.45
N ALA A 52 45.83 16.29 14.87
CA ALA A 52 44.98 17.47 14.77
C ALA A 52 43.51 17.06 15.06
N PRO A 53 42.70 17.87 15.75
CA PRO A 53 41.30 17.54 16.05
C PRO A 53 40.44 17.97 14.85
N GLY A 54 40.34 17.08 13.87
CA GLY A 54 39.41 17.23 12.75
C GLY A 54 38.07 16.59 13.12
N ALA A 55 37.00 17.37 13.05
CA ALA A 55 35.62 16.93 13.18
C ALA A 55 35.30 15.83 12.15
N GLY A 56 35.59 14.58 12.50
CA GLY A 56 35.08 13.40 11.83
C GLY A 56 33.66 13.17 12.29
N ALA A 57 32.71 13.94 11.75
CA ALA A 57 31.37 13.41 11.59
C ALA A 57 31.54 12.14 10.76
N THR A 58 31.53 10.99 11.43
CA THR A 58 31.42 9.71 10.78
C THR A 58 30.13 9.77 9.98
N SER A 59 30.23 10.06 8.68
CA SER A 59 29.21 9.67 7.74
C SER A 59 29.21 8.15 7.78
N ALA A 60 28.53 7.58 8.76
CA ALA A 60 28.18 6.19 8.76
C ALA A 60 27.53 5.96 7.41
N VAL A 61 28.24 5.26 6.52
CA VAL A 61 27.69 4.83 5.24
C VAL A 61 26.48 4.01 5.63
N ALA A 62 25.30 4.63 5.55
CA ALA A 62 24.07 4.00 5.97
C ALA A 62 23.97 2.72 5.14
N ASN A 63 23.88 1.57 5.83
CA ASN A 63 23.76 0.28 5.18
C ASN A 63 22.68 0.40 4.10
N PRO A 64 22.98 0.14 2.81
CA PRO A 64 22.01 0.34 1.73
C PRO A 64 20.68 -0.40 1.96
N ALA A 65 20.71 -1.55 2.66
CA ALA A 65 19.51 -2.26 3.06
C ALA A 65 18.64 -1.44 4.05
N VAL A 66 19.28 -0.80 5.03
CA VAL A 66 18.60 0.08 6.00
C VAL A 66 18.04 1.31 5.29
N ALA A 67 18.74 1.87 4.31
CA ALA A 67 18.26 3.01 3.54
C ALA A 67 17.00 2.66 2.72
N VAL A 68 17.02 1.54 1.98
CA VAL A 68 15.86 1.03 1.22
C VAL A 68 14.66 0.77 2.13
N GLN A 69 14.91 0.17 3.29
CA GLN A 69 13.87 -0.06 4.30
C GLN A 69 13.25 1.24 4.81
N GLN A 70 14.08 2.22 5.18
CA GLN A 70 13.62 3.50 5.71
C GLN A 70 12.79 4.29 4.69
N ILE A 71 13.17 4.24 3.41
CA ILE A 71 12.41 4.85 2.31
C ILE A 71 11.01 4.22 2.24
N PHE A 72 10.92 2.88 2.21
CA PHE A 72 9.65 2.19 2.13
C PHE A 72 8.74 2.49 3.33
N GLU A 73 9.28 2.40 4.54
CA GLU A 73 8.54 2.72 5.76
C GLU A 73 8.06 4.17 5.80
N THR A 74 8.86 5.11 5.28
CA THR A 74 8.48 6.52 5.18
C THR A 74 7.31 6.69 4.20
N GLY A 75 7.35 6.00 3.07
CA GLY A 75 6.25 5.96 2.11
C GLY A 75 4.96 5.40 2.72
N MET A 76 5.05 4.28 3.45
CA MET A 76 3.88 3.68 4.11
C MET A 76 3.29 4.60 5.19
N ARG A 77 4.13 5.20 6.05
CA ARG A 77 3.66 6.21 7.02
C ARG A 77 3.04 7.43 6.34
N ALA A 78 3.52 7.79 5.15
CA ALA A 78 2.92 8.87 4.38
C ALA A 78 1.53 8.50 3.87
N LEU A 79 1.29 7.25 3.42
CA LEU A 79 -0.04 6.76 3.06
C LEU A 79 -1.01 6.83 4.25
N ASP A 80 -0.57 6.33 5.42
CA ASP A 80 -1.37 6.32 6.65
C ASP A 80 -1.74 7.75 7.11
N ALA A 81 -0.81 8.69 6.94
CA ALA A 81 -1.01 10.10 7.25
C ALA A 81 -1.77 10.89 6.17
N GLY A 82 -2.16 10.25 5.06
CA GLY A 82 -2.82 10.94 3.96
C GLY A 82 -1.91 11.82 3.09
N ARG A 83 -0.58 11.70 3.22
CA ARG A 83 0.41 12.44 2.43
C ARG A 83 0.77 11.66 1.16
N TYR A 84 -0.20 11.52 0.26
CA TYR A 84 -0.08 10.65 -0.91
C TYR A 84 1.04 11.04 -1.87
N ASP A 85 1.30 12.33 -2.06
CA ASP A 85 2.41 12.79 -2.90
C ASP A 85 3.78 12.36 -2.35
N VAL A 86 3.94 12.39 -1.03
CA VAL A 86 5.15 11.90 -0.38
C VAL A 86 5.28 10.39 -0.54
N ALA A 87 4.18 9.64 -0.40
CA ALA A 87 4.21 8.19 -0.63
C ALA A 87 4.64 7.83 -2.07
N ILE A 88 4.14 8.57 -3.07
CA ILE A 88 4.51 8.39 -4.48
C ILE A 88 6.00 8.70 -4.68
N GLN A 89 6.49 9.81 -4.10
CA GLN A 89 7.91 10.18 -4.17
C GLN A 89 8.81 9.13 -3.51
N GLU A 90 8.45 8.63 -2.32
CA GLU A 90 9.21 7.56 -1.66
C GLU A 90 9.18 6.25 -2.47
N GLY A 91 8.08 5.93 -3.15
CA GLY A 91 8.04 4.80 -4.08
C GLY A 91 9.03 4.96 -5.25
N GLN A 92 9.14 6.17 -5.81
CA GLN A 92 10.13 6.46 -6.87
C GLN A 92 11.56 6.35 -6.34
N ARG A 93 11.84 6.93 -5.17
CA ARG A 93 13.14 6.84 -4.51
C ARG A 93 13.53 5.40 -4.19
N PHE A 94 12.56 4.60 -3.72
CA PHE A 94 12.76 3.19 -3.45
C PHE A 94 13.19 2.45 -4.72
N ASN A 95 12.47 2.64 -5.83
CA ASN A 95 12.79 1.96 -7.08
C ASN A 95 14.12 2.40 -7.69
N ALA A 96 14.48 3.67 -7.56
CA ALA A 96 15.77 4.19 -7.98
C ALA A 96 16.93 3.56 -7.17
N GLU A 97 16.75 3.42 -5.86
CA GLU A 97 17.76 2.81 -5.00
C GLU A 97 17.89 1.30 -5.25
N ILE A 98 16.76 0.60 -5.47
CA ILE A 98 16.77 -0.80 -5.89
C ILE A 98 17.47 -0.97 -7.25
N ALA A 99 17.20 -0.10 -8.22
CA ALA A 99 17.87 -0.13 -9.52
C ALA A 99 19.38 0.07 -9.39
N ARG A 100 19.79 1.02 -8.54
CA ARG A 100 21.19 1.29 -8.25
C ARG A 100 21.92 0.10 -7.63
N LEU A 101 21.25 -0.64 -6.74
CA LEU A 101 21.85 -1.74 -5.99
C LEU A 101 21.78 -3.09 -6.71
N MET A 102 20.71 -3.35 -7.45
CA MET A 102 20.38 -4.68 -7.96
C MET A 102 20.00 -4.70 -9.44
N GLY A 103 20.19 -3.58 -10.14
CA GLY A 103 19.91 -3.42 -11.57
C GLY A 103 18.47 -3.01 -11.86
N GLU A 104 18.28 -2.37 -13.02
CA GLU A 104 16.96 -1.98 -13.52
C GLU A 104 16.07 -3.20 -13.79
N GLY A 105 14.78 -3.07 -13.53
CA GLY A 105 13.80 -4.15 -13.70
C GLY A 105 13.87 -5.24 -12.62
N ASN A 106 14.61 -5.02 -11.54
CA ASN A 106 14.68 -5.96 -10.43
C ASN A 106 13.27 -6.16 -9.81
N VAL A 107 12.94 -7.42 -9.49
CA VAL A 107 11.62 -7.80 -8.96
C VAL A 107 11.23 -7.04 -7.70
N ASN A 108 12.20 -6.59 -6.91
CA ASN A 108 11.97 -5.82 -5.69
C ASN A 108 11.42 -4.42 -5.97
N GLN A 109 11.57 -3.89 -7.19
CA GLN A 109 10.92 -2.62 -7.58
C GLN A 109 9.38 -2.71 -7.52
N ALA A 110 8.80 -3.92 -7.48
CA ALA A 110 7.37 -4.12 -7.26
C ALA A 110 6.87 -3.44 -5.97
N TYR A 111 7.68 -3.40 -4.91
CA TYR A 111 7.33 -2.72 -3.65
C TYR A 111 7.18 -1.21 -3.82
N GLY A 112 8.12 -0.53 -4.50
CA GLY A 112 7.99 0.90 -4.77
C GLY A 112 6.83 1.20 -5.71
N TYR A 113 6.54 0.32 -6.67
CA TYR A 113 5.34 0.43 -7.52
C TYR A 113 4.04 0.28 -6.73
N THR A 114 3.99 -0.55 -5.68
CA THR A 114 2.82 -0.61 -4.78
C THR A 114 2.58 0.70 -4.05
N LEU A 115 3.64 1.37 -3.57
CA LEU A 115 3.52 2.69 -2.94
C LEU A 115 2.95 3.72 -3.92
N MET A 116 3.47 3.74 -5.15
CA MET A 116 2.98 4.63 -6.19
C MET A 116 1.52 4.33 -6.55
N ALA A 117 1.18 3.06 -6.80
CA ALA A 117 -0.18 2.63 -7.14
C ALA A 117 -1.18 3.04 -6.06
N THR A 118 -0.86 2.75 -4.79
CA THR A 118 -1.73 3.07 -3.64
C THR A 118 -1.85 4.57 -3.44
N GLY A 119 -0.74 5.31 -3.54
CA GLY A 119 -0.74 6.77 -3.43
C GLY A 119 -1.61 7.43 -4.50
N HIS A 120 -1.47 7.01 -5.76
CA HIS A 120 -2.35 7.48 -6.84
C HIS A 120 -3.81 7.09 -6.62
N SER A 121 -4.08 5.85 -6.18
CA SER A 121 -5.44 5.36 -5.90
C SER A 121 -6.14 6.22 -4.84
N TYR A 122 -5.45 6.52 -3.74
CA TYR A 122 -5.99 7.34 -2.64
C TYR A 122 -6.07 8.82 -2.98
N ARG A 123 -5.21 9.31 -3.88
CA ARG A 123 -5.31 10.68 -4.42
C ARG A 123 -6.47 10.84 -5.41
N GLY A 124 -6.98 9.74 -5.95
CA GLY A 124 -8.08 9.69 -6.92
C GLY A 124 -7.64 9.46 -8.37
N ASP A 125 -6.33 9.38 -8.63
CA ASP A 125 -5.77 9.23 -9.98
C ASP A 125 -5.74 7.77 -10.41
N SER A 126 -6.92 7.24 -10.71
CA SER A 126 -7.11 5.81 -10.94
C SER A 126 -6.34 5.29 -12.17
N ALA A 127 -6.04 6.14 -13.16
CA ALA A 127 -5.26 5.75 -14.35
C ALA A 127 -3.80 5.41 -14.00
N ASP A 128 -3.13 6.28 -13.24
CA ASP A 128 -1.77 6.03 -12.77
C ASP A 128 -1.75 4.90 -11.73
N ALA A 129 -2.78 4.80 -10.90
CA ALA A 129 -2.95 3.67 -9.98
C ALA A 129 -2.96 2.33 -10.72
N VAL A 130 -3.73 2.21 -11.82
CA VAL A 130 -3.74 1.01 -12.67
C VAL A 130 -2.37 0.79 -13.32
N LYS A 131 -1.75 1.83 -13.87
CA LYS A 131 -0.42 1.73 -14.51
C LYS A 131 0.60 1.09 -13.57
N TYR A 132 0.75 1.63 -12.36
CA TYR A 132 1.71 1.11 -11.38
C TYR A 132 1.24 -0.20 -10.74
N GLY A 133 -0.07 -0.39 -10.53
CA GLY A 133 -0.65 -1.61 -9.99
C GLY A 133 -0.42 -2.82 -10.88
N VAL A 134 -0.51 -2.68 -12.21
CA VAL A 134 -0.18 -3.75 -13.17
C VAL A 134 1.28 -4.17 -13.04
N ILE A 135 2.19 -3.20 -12.92
CA ILE A 135 3.63 -3.48 -12.80
C ILE A 135 3.92 -4.18 -11.47
N ALA A 136 3.37 -3.67 -10.36
CA ALA A 136 3.54 -4.26 -9.04
C ALA A 136 2.99 -5.70 -8.98
N TYR A 137 1.74 -5.90 -9.41
CA TYR A 137 1.11 -7.22 -9.43
C TYR A 137 1.87 -8.22 -10.32
N GLY A 138 2.24 -7.83 -11.54
CA GLY A 138 3.01 -8.67 -12.44
C GLY A 138 4.40 -9.02 -11.89
N GLY A 139 5.05 -8.05 -11.24
CA GLY A 139 6.34 -8.24 -10.58
C GLY A 139 6.27 -9.28 -9.45
N PHE A 140 5.31 -9.12 -8.53
CA PHE A 140 5.11 -10.09 -7.45
C PHE A 140 4.68 -11.46 -7.96
N LEU A 141 3.76 -11.51 -8.92
CA LEU A 141 3.32 -12.77 -9.51
C LEU A 141 4.49 -13.56 -10.09
N LYS A 142 5.40 -12.89 -10.80
CA LYS A 142 6.60 -13.51 -11.38
C LYS A 142 7.61 -13.96 -10.31
N ALA A 143 7.78 -13.18 -9.25
CA ALA A 143 8.83 -13.40 -8.26
C ALA A 143 8.44 -14.32 -7.11
N LEU A 144 7.20 -14.19 -6.63
CA LEU A 144 6.69 -14.82 -5.42
C LEU A 144 5.60 -15.87 -5.70
N GLY A 145 5.05 -15.85 -6.92
CA GLY A 145 3.97 -16.75 -7.32
C GLY A 145 2.58 -16.25 -6.93
N PRO A 146 1.52 -16.95 -7.36
CA PRO A 146 0.14 -16.46 -7.31
C PRO A 146 -0.50 -16.51 -5.92
N THR A 147 0.02 -17.34 -5.00
CA THR A 147 -0.50 -17.52 -3.64
C THR A 147 0.21 -16.66 -2.60
N ASP A 148 1.26 -15.93 -2.99
CA ASP A 148 1.99 -15.06 -2.07
C ASP A 148 1.13 -13.88 -1.63
N ILE A 149 1.26 -13.49 -0.36
CA ILE A 149 0.48 -12.42 0.25
C ILE A 149 0.63 -11.08 -0.49
N ASN A 150 1.82 -10.74 -0.98
CA ASN A 150 2.06 -9.48 -1.69
C ASN A 150 1.45 -9.53 -3.09
N THR A 151 1.53 -10.68 -3.78
CA THR A 151 0.85 -10.90 -5.06
C THR A 151 -0.66 -10.74 -4.90
N LEU A 152 -1.23 -11.38 -3.87
CA LEU A 152 -2.65 -11.31 -3.59
C LEU A 152 -3.09 -9.88 -3.25
N ALA A 153 -2.37 -9.19 -2.37
CA ALA A 153 -2.68 -7.82 -1.98
C ALA A 153 -2.59 -6.83 -3.16
N ALA A 154 -1.53 -6.91 -3.97
CA ALA A 154 -1.37 -6.06 -5.15
C ALA A 154 -2.49 -6.31 -6.19
N GLY A 155 -2.87 -7.57 -6.40
CA GLY A 155 -3.97 -7.93 -7.28
C GLY A 155 -5.32 -7.38 -6.81
N VAL A 156 -5.59 -7.44 -5.50
CA VAL A 156 -6.81 -6.88 -4.90
C VAL A 156 -6.93 -5.37 -5.16
N LEU A 157 -5.86 -4.62 -4.95
CA LEU A 157 -5.84 -3.18 -5.20
C LEU A 157 -6.05 -2.87 -6.68
N LEU A 158 -5.31 -3.56 -7.56
CA LEU A 158 -5.42 -3.42 -9.00
C LEU A 158 -6.85 -3.68 -9.50
N ALA A 159 -7.53 -4.72 -8.98
CA ALA A 159 -8.89 -5.05 -9.39
C ALA A 159 -9.88 -3.91 -9.09
N GLY A 160 -9.74 -3.27 -7.93
CA GLY A 160 -10.57 -2.12 -7.54
C GLY A 160 -10.32 -0.91 -8.46
N ASP A 161 -9.05 -0.62 -8.75
CA ASP A 161 -8.68 0.52 -9.61
C ASP A 161 -9.07 0.30 -11.08
N LEU A 162 -8.97 -0.94 -11.58
CA LEU A 162 -9.50 -1.32 -12.90
C LEU A 162 -11.00 -1.00 -13.01
N ALA A 163 -11.79 -1.24 -11.96
CA ALA A 163 -13.21 -0.91 -11.97
C ALA A 163 -13.45 0.60 -12.03
N LYS A 164 -12.68 1.40 -11.27
CA LYS A 164 -12.78 2.87 -11.27
C LYS A 164 -12.43 3.47 -12.62
N THR A 165 -11.57 2.83 -13.41
CA THR A 165 -11.21 3.26 -14.78
C THR A 165 -12.09 2.66 -15.88
N GLY A 166 -13.28 2.13 -15.54
CA GLY A 166 -14.22 1.58 -16.51
C GLY A 166 -13.92 0.15 -16.99
N ALA A 167 -12.90 -0.51 -16.44
CA ALA A 167 -12.52 -1.88 -16.77
C ALA A 167 -13.01 -2.89 -15.72
N ALA A 168 -14.22 -2.70 -15.19
CA ALA A 168 -14.78 -3.53 -14.12
C ALA A 168 -14.86 -5.03 -14.47
N GLY A 169 -15.06 -5.38 -15.74
CA GLY A 169 -14.98 -6.77 -16.20
C GLY A 169 -13.59 -7.40 -16.00
N ARG A 170 -12.52 -6.65 -16.26
CA ARG A 170 -11.14 -7.10 -15.99
C ARG A 170 -10.86 -7.22 -14.49
N GLY A 171 -11.38 -6.27 -13.71
CA GLY A 171 -11.33 -6.35 -12.25
C GLY A 171 -12.01 -7.60 -11.70
N ALA A 172 -13.18 -7.97 -12.23
CA ALA A 172 -13.91 -9.18 -11.82
C ALA A 172 -13.13 -10.46 -12.13
N ILE A 173 -12.59 -10.57 -13.35
CA ILE A 173 -11.75 -11.71 -13.75
C ILE A 173 -10.54 -11.86 -12.82
N LEU A 174 -9.88 -10.73 -12.49
CA LEU A 174 -8.76 -10.74 -11.56
C LEU A 174 -9.18 -11.20 -10.17
N LEU A 175 -10.32 -10.72 -9.63
CA LEU A 175 -10.82 -11.18 -8.33
C LEU A 175 -11.14 -12.68 -8.31
N ASP A 176 -11.75 -13.21 -9.37
CA ASP A 176 -12.02 -14.64 -9.48
C ASP A 176 -10.72 -15.45 -9.50
N GLU A 177 -9.66 -14.94 -10.13
CA GLU A 177 -8.35 -15.56 -10.10
C GLU A 177 -7.71 -15.52 -8.72
N LEU A 178 -7.74 -14.38 -8.04
CA LEU A 178 -7.24 -14.25 -6.67
C LEU A 178 -7.99 -15.16 -5.70
N LYS A 179 -9.29 -15.37 -5.91
CA LYS A 179 -10.11 -16.32 -5.16
C LYS A 179 -9.60 -17.75 -5.30
N LYS A 180 -9.33 -18.21 -6.53
CA LYS A 180 -8.75 -19.54 -6.77
C LYS A 180 -7.39 -19.70 -6.08
N ASN A 181 -6.63 -18.61 -5.97
CA ASN A 181 -5.33 -18.57 -5.31
C ASN A 181 -5.41 -18.31 -3.79
N GLY A 182 -6.61 -18.41 -3.19
CA GLY A 182 -6.76 -18.45 -1.74
C GLY A 182 -6.88 -17.09 -1.04
N VAL A 183 -7.14 -15.99 -1.76
CA VAL A 183 -7.21 -14.64 -1.15
C VAL A 183 -8.23 -14.53 -0.02
N GLU A 184 -9.33 -15.28 -0.06
CA GLU A 184 -10.39 -15.27 0.96
C GLU A 184 -9.93 -15.84 2.33
N SER A 185 -8.84 -16.59 2.35
CA SER A 185 -8.20 -17.11 3.57
C SER A 185 -6.91 -16.35 3.93
N SER A 186 -6.50 -15.39 3.10
CA SER A 186 -5.29 -14.60 3.31
C SER A 186 -5.55 -13.38 4.20
N PRO A 187 -4.51 -12.72 4.73
CA PRO A 187 -4.67 -11.44 5.40
C PRO A 187 -5.27 -10.32 4.52
N ALA A 188 -5.22 -10.47 3.19
CA ALA A 188 -5.85 -9.54 2.25
C ALA A 188 -7.36 -9.78 2.06
N ALA A 189 -7.97 -10.75 2.76
CA ALA A 189 -9.36 -11.14 2.56
C ALA A 189 -10.36 -9.98 2.73
N ALA A 190 -10.17 -9.13 3.74
CA ALA A 190 -11.08 -8.00 3.97
C ALA A 190 -11.03 -7.00 2.81
N ASP A 191 -9.83 -6.71 2.28
CA ASP A 191 -9.65 -5.80 1.13
C ASP A 191 -10.13 -6.43 -0.17
N TYR A 192 -9.99 -7.75 -0.32
CA TYR A 192 -10.60 -8.48 -1.45
C TYR A 192 -12.11 -8.26 -1.50
N PHE A 193 -12.81 -8.34 -0.37
CA PHE A 193 -14.25 -8.06 -0.32
C PHE A 193 -14.59 -6.58 -0.57
N VAL A 194 -13.72 -5.64 -0.20
CA VAL A 194 -13.86 -4.22 -0.61
C VAL A 194 -13.77 -4.09 -2.12
N SER A 195 -12.72 -4.61 -2.73
CA SER A 195 -12.55 -4.55 -4.20
C SER A 195 -13.67 -5.25 -4.92
N ARG A 196 -14.18 -6.38 -4.39
CA ARG A 196 -15.35 -7.05 -4.92
C ARG A 196 -16.61 -6.20 -4.85
N ALA A 197 -16.83 -5.49 -3.73
CA ALA A 197 -17.95 -4.55 -3.61
C ALA A 197 -17.84 -3.41 -4.65
N VAL A 198 -16.64 -2.84 -4.82
CA VAL A 198 -16.37 -1.78 -5.79
C VAL A 198 -16.59 -2.28 -7.23
N VAL A 199 -15.99 -3.41 -7.59
CA VAL A 199 -16.14 -4.03 -8.92
C VAL A 199 -17.61 -4.33 -9.22
N SER A 200 -18.33 -4.98 -8.30
CA SER A 200 -19.75 -5.30 -8.48
C SER A 200 -20.61 -4.04 -8.60
N ARG A 201 -20.29 -2.97 -7.85
CA ARG A 201 -20.96 -1.67 -7.99
C ARG A 201 -20.81 -1.11 -9.40
N PHE A 202 -19.59 -1.08 -9.93
CA PHE A 202 -19.34 -0.57 -11.28
C PHE A 202 -19.93 -1.46 -12.38
N GLN A 203 -20.27 -2.71 -12.07
CA GLN A 203 -21.04 -3.60 -12.94
C GLN A 203 -22.56 -3.48 -12.76
N GLY A 204 -23.05 -2.60 -11.88
CA GLY A 204 -24.48 -2.46 -11.57
C GLY A 204 -25.06 -3.60 -10.73
N ARG A 205 -24.24 -4.49 -10.19
CA ARG A 205 -24.67 -5.67 -9.42
C ARG A 205 -24.85 -5.32 -7.94
N ALA A 206 -25.90 -4.55 -7.64
CA ALA A 206 -26.11 -3.94 -6.31
C ALA A 206 -26.18 -4.96 -5.16
N ALA A 207 -26.87 -6.09 -5.33
CA ALA A 207 -26.99 -7.11 -4.28
C ALA A 207 -25.64 -7.77 -3.95
N GLU A 208 -24.85 -8.10 -4.98
CA GLU A 208 -23.50 -8.65 -4.81
C GLU A 208 -22.55 -7.64 -4.17
N ALA A 209 -22.65 -6.37 -4.59
CA ALA A 209 -21.86 -5.29 -4.00
C ALA A 209 -22.17 -5.12 -2.50
N GLU A 210 -23.44 -5.21 -2.12
CA GLU A 210 -23.84 -5.05 -0.71
C GLU A 210 -23.35 -6.23 0.14
N GLY A 211 -23.52 -7.46 -0.35
CA GLY A 211 -23.02 -8.65 0.33
C GLY A 211 -21.51 -8.58 0.54
N ALA A 212 -20.75 -8.18 -0.49
CA ALA A 212 -19.30 -8.01 -0.39
C ALA A 212 -18.90 -6.89 0.59
N ALA A 213 -19.57 -5.74 0.56
CA ALA A 213 -19.27 -4.63 1.48
C ALA A 213 -19.51 -5.03 2.94
N ARG A 214 -20.59 -5.77 3.23
CA ARG A 214 -20.89 -6.28 4.57
C ARG A 214 -19.86 -7.32 5.02
N GLU A 215 -19.44 -8.21 4.13
CA GLU A 215 -18.41 -9.21 4.44
C GLU A 215 -17.04 -8.56 4.71
N ALA A 216 -16.68 -7.49 3.99
CA ALA A 216 -15.47 -6.71 4.26
C ALA A 216 -15.48 -6.12 5.67
N ILE A 217 -16.62 -5.55 6.10
CA ILE A 217 -16.80 -5.02 7.47
C ILE A 217 -16.66 -6.14 8.50
N LYS A 218 -17.36 -7.27 8.31
CA LYS A 218 -17.30 -8.44 9.21
C LYS A 218 -15.88 -8.98 9.39
N ARG A 219 -15.06 -8.95 8.33
CA ARG A 219 -13.67 -9.42 8.33
C ARG A 219 -12.67 -8.37 8.80
N THR A 220 -13.14 -7.18 9.16
CA THR A 220 -12.27 -6.14 9.71
C THR A 220 -11.91 -6.48 11.15
N SER A 221 -10.63 -6.78 11.39
CA SER A 221 -10.15 -6.93 12.76
C SER A 221 -10.24 -5.59 13.51
N PRO A 222 -10.54 -5.61 14.82
CA PRO A 222 -10.44 -4.43 15.68
C PRO A 222 -9.04 -3.82 15.64
N SER A 223 -8.95 -2.52 15.91
CA SER A 223 -7.65 -1.87 16.05
C SER A 223 -6.96 -2.27 17.35
N SER A 224 -5.63 -2.20 17.35
CA SER A 224 -4.83 -2.17 18.58
C SER A 224 -4.93 -0.84 19.33
N ALA A 225 -5.75 0.11 18.85
CA ALA A 225 -5.94 1.41 19.47
C ALA A 225 -6.63 1.24 20.82
N PRO A 226 -6.41 2.16 21.77
CA PRO A 226 -7.21 2.23 22.97
C PRO A 226 -8.71 2.37 22.69
N SER A 227 -9.09 2.94 21.55
CA SER A 227 -10.49 3.03 21.09
C SER A 227 -11.05 1.71 20.54
N GLY A 228 -10.20 0.74 20.19
CA GLY A 228 -10.58 -0.51 19.52
C GLY A 228 -11.05 -0.36 18.07
N GLU A 229 -11.24 0.87 17.58
CA GLU A 229 -11.77 1.15 16.23
C GLU A 229 -10.67 1.07 15.17
N SER A 230 -10.86 0.18 14.18
CA SER A 230 -9.96 0.02 13.02
C SER A 230 -10.10 1.17 12.03
N ASP A 231 -9.00 1.83 11.68
CA ASP A 231 -8.98 2.84 10.61
C ASP A 231 -9.65 2.31 9.32
N ALA A 232 -9.48 1.03 9.00
CA ALA A 232 -10.09 0.42 7.83
C ALA A 232 -11.63 0.36 7.90
N ILE A 233 -12.23 0.35 9.10
CA ILE A 233 -13.69 0.25 9.26
C ILE A 233 -14.39 1.47 8.67
N ALA A 234 -13.85 2.68 8.83
CA ALA A 234 -14.44 3.91 8.31
C ALA A 234 -14.56 3.86 6.77
N SER A 235 -13.48 3.45 6.09
CA SER A 235 -13.45 3.32 4.63
C SER A 235 -14.38 2.21 4.14
N ARG A 236 -14.49 1.09 4.86
CA ARG A 236 -15.37 -0.02 4.49
C ARG A 236 -16.85 0.31 4.69
N THR A 237 -17.19 0.99 5.79
CA THR A 237 -18.53 1.53 6.03
C THR A 237 -18.90 2.57 4.96
N PHE A 238 -17.95 3.39 4.53
CA PHE A 238 -18.17 4.32 3.43
C PHE A 238 -18.47 3.62 2.10
N VAL A 239 -17.77 2.53 1.78
CA VAL A 239 -18.10 1.70 0.60
C VAL A 239 -19.50 1.12 0.71
N LEU A 240 -19.91 0.62 1.88
CA LEU A 240 -21.28 0.13 2.09
C LEU A 240 -22.31 1.25 1.85
N ALA A 241 -22.07 2.46 2.36
CA ALA A 241 -22.96 3.60 2.12
C ALA A 241 -23.12 3.90 0.61
N GLN A 242 -22.02 3.91 -0.14
CA GLN A 242 -22.04 4.12 -1.58
C GLN A 242 -22.80 3.02 -2.33
N VAL A 243 -22.72 1.77 -1.85
CA VAL A 243 -23.44 0.64 -2.45
C VAL A 243 -24.93 0.70 -2.14
N LEU A 244 -25.32 1.03 -0.90
CA LEU A 244 -26.72 1.21 -0.51
C LEU A 244 -27.36 2.35 -1.31
N ALA A 245 -26.59 3.40 -1.62
CA ALA A 245 -27.04 4.53 -2.43
C ALA A 245 -27.43 4.15 -3.87
N MET A 246 -26.94 3.03 -4.40
CA MET A 246 -27.36 2.52 -5.72
C MET A 246 -28.80 2.03 -5.73
N GLN A 247 -29.37 1.73 -4.56
CA GLN A 247 -30.69 1.13 -4.41
C GLN A 247 -31.67 2.20 -3.92
N PRO A 248 -32.64 2.64 -4.76
CA PRO A 248 -33.58 3.69 -4.38
C PRO A 248 -34.37 3.39 -3.10
N THR A 249 -34.63 2.11 -2.83
CA THR A 249 -35.35 1.63 -1.65
C THR A 249 -34.52 1.68 -0.36
N LYS A 250 -33.19 1.81 -0.45
CA LYS A 250 -32.27 1.78 0.70
C LYS A 250 -31.63 3.14 1.00
N ARG A 251 -32.26 4.23 0.53
CA ARG A 251 -31.73 5.59 0.72
C ARG A 251 -31.50 5.93 2.20
N ALA A 252 -32.48 5.66 3.07
CA ALA A 252 -32.39 5.95 4.50
C ALA A 252 -31.24 5.16 5.16
N ASP A 253 -31.03 3.91 4.75
CA ASP A 253 -29.90 3.11 5.22
C ASP A 253 -28.56 3.70 4.72
N ALA A 254 -28.49 4.14 3.46
CA ALA A 254 -27.31 4.80 2.91
C ALA A 254 -26.95 6.09 3.67
N GLU A 255 -27.95 6.91 4.02
CA GLU A 255 -27.77 8.15 4.80
C GLU A 255 -27.24 7.85 6.21
N ARG A 256 -27.84 6.88 6.91
CA ARG A 256 -27.38 6.45 8.23
C ARG A 256 -25.96 5.89 8.18
N THR A 257 -25.67 5.01 7.23
CA THR A 257 -24.34 4.40 7.07
C THR A 257 -23.29 5.43 6.66
N LEU A 258 -23.64 6.43 5.86
CA LEU A 258 -22.72 7.53 5.53
C LEU A 258 -22.41 8.40 6.77
N ALA A 259 -23.43 8.72 7.58
CA ALA A 259 -23.22 9.45 8.82
C ALA A 259 -22.32 8.69 9.79
N GLU A 260 -22.49 7.37 9.89
CA GLU A 260 -21.62 6.49 10.65
C GLU A 260 -20.18 6.51 10.13
N ALA A 261 -19.99 6.35 8.82
CA ALA A 261 -18.66 6.39 8.19
C ALA A 261 -17.92 7.70 8.47
N ARG A 262 -18.61 8.85 8.37
CA ARG A 262 -18.06 10.17 8.72
C ARG A 262 -17.68 10.27 10.21
N GLY A 263 -18.55 9.77 11.08
CA GLY A 263 -18.30 9.71 12.51
C GLY A 263 -17.04 8.90 12.85
N LEU A 264 -16.90 7.73 12.23
CA LEU A 264 -15.72 6.88 12.35
C LEU A 264 -14.48 7.59 11.81
N ALA A 265 -14.53 8.11 10.58
CA ALA A 265 -13.40 8.79 9.95
C ALA A 265 -12.83 9.96 10.77
N ARG A 266 -13.71 10.76 11.39
CA ARG A 266 -13.28 11.84 12.30
C ARG A 266 -12.55 11.33 13.54
N ARG A 267 -12.96 10.18 14.09
CA ARG A 267 -12.33 9.57 15.27
C ARG A 267 -11.04 8.84 14.96
N THR A 268 -11.00 8.14 13.82
CA THR A 268 -9.86 7.29 13.42
C THR A 268 -8.77 8.11 12.73
N TYR A 269 -9.12 8.79 11.63
CA TYR A 269 -8.14 9.55 10.83
C TYR A 269 -7.95 11.00 11.30
N GLY A 270 -8.95 11.57 11.97
CA GLY A 270 -9.02 13.00 12.27
C GLY A 270 -9.70 13.83 11.17
N PRO A 271 -10.07 15.09 11.46
CA PRO A 271 -10.87 15.94 10.56
C PRO A 271 -10.13 16.36 9.28
N ASP A 272 -8.81 16.55 9.35
CA ASP A 272 -8.02 17.09 8.22
C ASP A 272 -7.55 16.02 7.23
N HIS A 273 -7.67 14.74 7.61
CA HIS A 273 -7.22 13.65 6.77
C HIS A 273 -7.99 13.64 5.43
N PRO A 274 -7.32 13.46 4.27
CA PRO A 274 -7.98 13.47 2.95
C PRO A 274 -9.20 12.56 2.85
N ARG A 275 -9.12 11.31 3.33
CA ARG A 275 -10.27 10.39 3.41
C ARG A 275 -11.44 10.92 4.23
N THR A 276 -11.20 11.58 5.36
CA THR A 276 -12.28 12.21 6.14
C THR A 276 -12.94 13.31 5.30
N ARG A 277 -12.14 14.18 4.69
CA ARG A 277 -12.64 15.26 3.83
C ARG A 277 -13.41 14.73 2.61
N GLU A 278 -12.97 13.62 2.02
CA GLU A 278 -13.69 12.93 0.95
C GLU A 278 -15.09 12.48 1.42
N MET A 279 -15.18 11.78 2.54
CA MET A 279 -16.45 11.30 3.08
C MET A 279 -17.38 12.45 3.47
N GLU A 280 -16.85 13.55 4.00
CA GLU A 280 -17.63 14.75 4.32
C GLU A 280 -18.18 15.44 3.07
N ARG A 281 -17.40 15.51 1.99
CA ARG A 281 -17.82 16.10 0.71
C ARG A 281 -18.74 15.19 -0.10
N PHE A 282 -18.69 13.88 0.13
CA PHE A 282 -19.52 12.93 -0.60
C PHE A 282 -21.00 13.20 -0.36
N GLN A 283 -21.74 13.41 -1.45
CA GLN A 283 -23.20 13.53 -1.40
C GLN A 283 -23.81 12.29 -2.02
N LEU A 284 -24.85 11.76 -1.37
CA LEU A 284 -25.62 10.67 -1.96
C LEU A 284 -26.28 11.20 -3.25
N PRO A 285 -26.33 10.39 -4.33
CA PRO A 285 -27.01 10.76 -5.56
C PRO A 285 -28.42 11.26 -5.25
N ALA A 286 -28.88 12.29 -5.95
CA ALA A 286 -30.25 12.76 -5.82
C ALA A 286 -31.21 11.60 -6.12
N ALA A 287 -32.33 11.54 -5.41
CA ALA A 287 -33.38 10.59 -5.78
C ALA A 287 -33.79 10.90 -7.22
N ALA A 288 -33.72 9.91 -8.12
CA ALA A 288 -34.25 10.08 -9.46
C ALA A 288 -35.73 10.46 -9.31
N ALA A 289 -36.10 11.65 -9.81
CA ALA A 289 -37.49 12.06 -9.89
C ALA A 289 -38.23 10.98 -10.69
N ARG A 290 -39.26 10.39 -10.08
CA ARG A 290 -40.08 9.35 -10.70
C ARG A 290 -40.99 9.95 -11.76
#